data_AF-A0A452HM02-F1
#
_entry.id   AF-A0A452HM02-F1
#
_cell.length_a   1.000
_cell.length_b   1.000
_cell.length_c   1.000
_cell.angle_alpha   90.00
_cell.angle_beta   90.00
_cell.angle_gamma   90.00
#
_symmetry.space_group_name_H-M   'P 1'
#
loop_
_entity.id
_entity.type
_entity.pdbx_description
1 polymer ?
#
loop_
_entity_poly.entity_id
_entity_poly.type
_entity_poly.pdbx_seq_one_letter_code
_entity_poly.pdbx_strand_id
1 'polypeptide(L)'
;MRVFKSLLLLFLVPVVRGSMIQLKNGGYEDIVIAINPELSEDHNIIRNIQDMVKEASTYLFNATKQRFFFKAVKIIIPLHWLPKPEYLSVKTESYDKADVIVANPFLKYGDDPYTLQYGGCGEKGRYIHFTPNFLLNDNLYNIYGSRGTKVFVHEWAHLRWGVFDEYNNDAPFYVSVNSGNASVEATRCSADVTGKYILQSCTGKSCMTRECKYDQQTKLYEAGCKFIPNKTQFSPASIMYMQSLPSVVEFCDQSTHNENAT
;
A
#
# COMPACT_ATOMS: atom_id res chain seq x y z
N MET A 1 64.75 -12.29 -14.94
CA MET A 1 63.39 -11.86 -15.36
C MET A 1 62.37 -12.76 -14.67
N ARG A 2 61.65 -12.26 -13.65
CA ARG A 2 60.60 -13.02 -12.94
C ARG A 2 59.25 -12.69 -13.56
N VAL A 3 58.60 -13.69 -14.15
CA VAL A 3 57.27 -13.57 -14.74
C VAL A 3 56.25 -13.72 -13.61
N PHE A 4 55.58 -12.63 -13.23
CA PHE A 4 54.43 -12.67 -12.32
C PHE A 4 53.20 -13.15 -13.10
N LYS A 5 52.71 -14.36 -12.79
CA LYS A 5 51.39 -14.82 -13.24
C LYS A 5 50.34 -14.20 -12.31
N SER A 6 49.57 -13.25 -12.83
CA SER A 6 48.42 -12.67 -12.13
C SER A 6 47.27 -13.67 -12.14
N LEU A 7 46.86 -14.15 -10.97
CA LEU A 7 45.66 -14.97 -10.79
C LEU A 7 44.45 -14.04 -10.70
N LEU A 8 43.58 -14.06 -11.71
CA LEU A 8 42.33 -13.30 -11.70
C LEU A 8 41.26 -14.13 -10.96
N LEU A 9 40.95 -13.80 -9.71
CA LEU A 9 39.79 -14.35 -9.02
C LEU A 9 38.51 -13.67 -9.54
N LEU A 10 37.70 -14.40 -10.32
CA LEU A 10 36.31 -14.02 -10.59
C LEU A 10 35.48 -14.26 -9.33
N PHE A 11 35.13 -13.18 -8.63
CA PHE A 11 34.05 -13.22 -7.64
C PHE A 11 32.72 -13.31 -8.40
N LEU A 12 32.12 -14.51 -8.44
CA LEU A 12 30.71 -14.69 -8.79
C LEU A 12 29.89 -14.09 -7.64
N VAL A 13 29.52 -12.82 -7.77
CA VAL A 13 28.51 -12.21 -6.90
C VAL A 13 27.21 -12.96 -7.17
N PRO A 14 26.58 -13.61 -6.17
CA PRO A 14 25.27 -14.19 -6.36
C PRO A 14 24.30 -13.06 -6.68
N VAL A 15 23.86 -12.98 -7.93
CA VAL A 15 22.75 -12.13 -8.32
C VAL A 15 21.54 -12.66 -7.57
N VAL A 16 21.17 -12.01 -6.47
CA VAL A 16 19.89 -12.21 -5.83
C VAL A 16 18.85 -11.82 -6.86
N ARG A 17 18.28 -12.81 -7.56
CA ARG A 17 17.19 -12.57 -8.52
C ARG A 17 16.00 -12.09 -7.70
N GLY A 18 15.84 -10.77 -7.67
CA GLY A 18 14.62 -10.12 -7.18
C GLY A 18 13.41 -10.50 -8.05
N SER A 19 12.24 -10.03 -7.61
CA SER A 19 10.95 -10.05 -8.33
C SER A 19 11.10 -10.19 -9.85
N MET A 20 10.45 -11.21 -10.42
CA MET A 20 10.50 -11.50 -11.86
C MET A 20 9.52 -10.65 -12.68
N ILE A 21 8.82 -9.70 -12.05
CA ILE A 21 7.78 -8.90 -12.70
C ILE A 21 8.34 -8.13 -13.90
N GLN A 22 7.67 -8.30 -15.03
CA GLN A 22 7.96 -7.58 -16.28
C GLN A 22 6.83 -6.60 -16.60
N LEU A 23 7.17 -5.50 -17.25
CA LEU A 23 6.19 -4.56 -17.80
C LEU A 23 6.29 -4.60 -19.32
N LYS A 24 5.25 -5.09 -19.99
CA LYS A 24 5.17 -5.19 -21.44
C LYS A 24 3.90 -4.53 -21.96
N ASN A 25 4.03 -3.54 -22.82
CA ASN A 25 2.90 -2.81 -23.42
C ASN A 25 1.88 -2.31 -22.36
N GLY A 26 2.38 -1.78 -21.25
CA GLY A 26 1.54 -1.31 -20.13
C GLY A 26 1.07 -2.40 -19.16
N GLY A 27 1.16 -3.68 -19.53
CA GLY A 27 0.73 -4.79 -18.69
C GLY A 27 1.85 -5.35 -17.82
N TYR A 28 1.62 -5.43 -16.51
CA TYR A 28 2.48 -6.17 -15.60
C TYR A 28 2.24 -7.68 -15.71
N GLU A 29 3.31 -8.43 -15.93
CA GLU A 29 3.34 -9.89 -16.08
C GLU A 29 4.27 -10.50 -15.01
N ASP A 30 4.13 -11.81 -14.79
CA ASP A 30 4.96 -12.59 -13.87
C ASP A 30 4.89 -12.11 -12.40
N ILE A 31 3.76 -11.53 -12.00
CA ILE A 31 3.47 -11.21 -10.59
C ILE A 31 3.18 -12.52 -9.86
N VAL A 32 3.86 -12.72 -8.74
CA VAL A 32 3.69 -13.91 -7.89
C VAL A 32 3.00 -13.52 -6.59
N ILE A 33 1.82 -14.10 -6.34
CA ILE A 33 1.11 -14.05 -5.07
C ILE A 33 1.24 -15.40 -4.40
N ALA A 34 1.74 -15.48 -3.17
CA ALA A 34 1.95 -16.75 -2.49
C ALA A 34 1.14 -16.84 -1.19
N ILE A 35 0.37 -17.92 -1.05
CA ILE A 35 -0.37 -18.22 0.17
C ILE A 35 0.55 -19.02 1.09
N ASN A 36 0.68 -18.59 2.34
CA ASN A 36 1.55 -19.22 3.31
C ASN A 36 1.04 -20.65 3.65
N PRO A 37 1.90 -21.68 3.66
CA PRO A 37 1.51 -23.05 4.01
C PRO A 37 1.01 -23.27 5.44
N GLU A 38 1.17 -22.30 6.34
CA GLU A 38 0.60 -22.38 7.69
C GLU A 38 -0.90 -22.03 7.73
N LEU A 39 -1.44 -21.49 6.63
CA LEU A 39 -2.84 -21.12 6.54
C LEU A 39 -3.71 -22.34 6.20
N SER A 40 -4.78 -22.52 6.97
CA SER A 40 -5.83 -23.49 6.68
C SER A 40 -6.45 -23.24 5.30
N GLU A 41 -6.82 -24.32 4.62
CA GLU A 41 -7.46 -24.23 3.32
C GLU A 41 -8.81 -23.51 3.38
N ASP A 42 -8.91 -22.41 2.63
CA ASP A 42 -10.16 -21.72 2.34
C ASP A 42 -10.19 -21.29 0.87
N HIS A 43 -11.13 -21.85 0.11
CA HIS A 43 -11.29 -21.54 -1.31
C HIS A 43 -11.66 -20.07 -1.57
N ASN A 44 -12.20 -19.36 -0.56
CA ASN A 44 -12.51 -17.95 -0.66
C ASN A 44 -11.26 -17.08 -0.76
N ILE A 45 -10.13 -17.50 -0.19
CA ILE A 45 -8.85 -16.77 -0.29
C ILE A 45 -8.46 -16.63 -1.77
N ILE A 46 -8.43 -17.74 -2.52
CA ILE A 46 -8.03 -17.74 -3.93
C ILE A 46 -9.00 -16.89 -4.76
N ARG A 47 -10.31 -17.05 -4.54
CA ARG A 47 -11.34 -16.29 -5.26
C ARG A 47 -11.21 -14.79 -5.00
N ASN A 48 -11.05 -14.41 -3.73
CA ASN A 48 -10.97 -12.99 -3.35
C ASN A 48 -9.68 -12.35 -3.84
N ILE A 49 -8.56 -13.09 -3.90
CA ILE A 49 -7.33 -12.63 -4.58
C ILE A 49 -7.60 -12.38 -6.07
N GLN A 50 -8.27 -13.31 -6.77
CA GLN A 50 -8.57 -13.16 -8.18
C GLN A 50 -9.47 -11.94 -8.46
N ASP A 51 -10.51 -11.76 -7.65
CA ASP A 51 -11.43 -10.63 -7.77
C ASP A 51 -10.73 -9.31 -7.48
N MET A 52 -9.96 -9.23 -6.38
CA MET A 52 -9.16 -8.05 -6.02
C MET A 52 -8.19 -7.67 -7.14
N VAL A 53 -7.45 -8.62 -7.72
CA VAL A 53 -6.49 -8.34 -8.81
C VAL A 53 -7.21 -7.84 -10.07
N LYS A 54 -8.36 -8.43 -10.42
CA LYS A 54 -9.15 -8.00 -11.61
C LYS A 54 -9.67 -6.57 -11.44
N GLU A 55 -10.27 -6.28 -10.30
CA GLU A 55 -10.78 -4.95 -9.97
C GLU A 55 -9.64 -3.93 -9.91
N ALA A 56 -8.53 -4.28 -9.24
CA ALA A 56 -7.35 -3.43 -9.12
C ALA A 56 -6.69 -3.16 -10.47
N SER A 57 -6.73 -4.12 -11.40
CA SER A 57 -6.20 -3.93 -12.76
C SER A 57 -6.97 -2.83 -13.50
N THR A 58 -8.30 -2.86 -13.40
CA THR A 58 -9.18 -1.84 -14.00
C THR A 58 -8.95 -0.48 -13.33
N TYR A 59 -8.85 -0.47 -12.00
CA TYR A 59 -8.62 0.75 -11.24
C TYR A 59 -7.26 1.38 -11.55
N LEU A 60 -6.17 0.61 -11.55
CA LEU A 60 -4.83 1.07 -11.90
C LEU A 60 -4.79 1.64 -13.32
N PHE A 61 -5.47 0.98 -14.27
CA PHE A 61 -5.54 1.44 -15.65
C PHE A 61 -6.15 2.84 -15.73
N ASN A 62 -7.30 3.04 -15.10
CA ASN A 62 -7.96 4.34 -15.09
C ASN A 62 -7.13 5.40 -14.34
N ALA A 63 -6.65 5.06 -13.14
CA ALA A 63 -5.87 5.95 -12.28
C ALA A 63 -4.55 6.42 -12.91
N THR A 64 -3.99 5.62 -13.84
CA THR A 64 -2.74 5.93 -14.54
C THR A 64 -2.98 6.51 -15.93
N LYS A 65 -4.18 7.04 -16.20
CA LYS A 65 -4.56 7.60 -17.51
C LYS A 65 -4.37 6.58 -18.64
N GLN A 66 -4.83 5.34 -18.40
CA GLN A 66 -4.82 4.21 -19.33
C GLN A 66 -3.43 3.66 -19.67
N ARG A 67 -2.48 3.73 -18.72
CA ARG A 67 -1.08 3.35 -18.97
C ARG A 67 -0.71 1.98 -18.43
N PHE A 68 -1.14 1.67 -17.21
CA PHE A 68 -0.66 0.48 -16.50
C PHE A 68 -1.81 -0.41 -16.03
N PHE A 69 -1.64 -1.71 -16.13
CA PHE A 69 -2.64 -2.69 -15.67
C PHE A 69 -1.97 -4.01 -15.26
N PHE A 70 -2.68 -4.85 -14.52
CA PHE A 70 -2.24 -6.21 -14.21
C PHE A 70 -2.68 -7.14 -15.34
N LYS A 71 -1.70 -7.70 -16.05
CA LYS A 71 -1.96 -8.54 -17.22
C LYS A 71 -1.97 -10.03 -16.87
N ALA A 72 -0.99 -10.48 -16.08
CA ALA A 72 -0.89 -11.88 -15.69
C ALA A 72 -0.32 -12.03 -14.28
N VAL A 73 -1.01 -12.81 -13.45
CA VAL A 73 -0.65 -13.10 -12.06
C VAL A 73 -0.66 -14.60 -11.84
N LYS A 74 0.31 -15.08 -11.06
CA LYS A 74 0.45 -16.48 -10.67
C LYS A 74 0.21 -16.58 -9.16
N ILE A 75 -0.70 -17.45 -8.76
CA ILE A 75 -0.99 -17.70 -7.34
C ILE A 75 -0.36 -19.04 -6.96
N ILE A 76 0.56 -19.02 -5.98
CA ILE A 76 1.13 -20.24 -5.40
C ILE A 76 0.17 -20.76 -4.33
N ILE A 77 -0.30 -21.99 -4.53
CA ILE A 77 -1.18 -22.69 -3.59
C ILE A 77 -0.33 -23.61 -2.69
N PRO A 78 -0.60 -23.69 -1.37
CA PRO A 78 0.12 -24.60 -0.49
C PRO A 78 -0.04 -26.06 -0.93
N LEU A 79 1.05 -26.82 -0.87
CA LEU A 79 1.09 -28.22 -1.35
C LEU A 79 0.12 -29.17 -0.61
N HIS A 80 -0.26 -28.83 0.62
CA HIS A 80 -1.15 -29.65 1.44
C HIS A 80 -2.64 -29.33 1.23
N TRP A 81 -2.96 -28.28 0.47
CA TRP A 81 -4.34 -28.00 0.07
C TRP A 81 -4.79 -29.02 -0.98
N LEU A 82 -6.09 -29.28 -1.04
CA LEU A 82 -6.65 -30.26 -1.97
C LEU A 82 -6.35 -29.84 -3.43
N PRO A 83 -5.73 -30.74 -4.22
CA PRO A 83 -5.40 -30.43 -5.61
C PRO A 83 -6.68 -30.28 -6.44
N LYS A 84 -6.69 -29.29 -7.33
CA LYS A 84 -7.77 -29.07 -8.28
C LYS A 84 -7.27 -29.19 -9.72
N PRO A 85 -8.14 -29.57 -10.69
CA PRO A 85 -7.74 -29.73 -12.09
C PRO A 85 -7.10 -28.49 -12.73
N GLU A 86 -7.48 -27.30 -12.28
CA GLU A 86 -6.94 -26.02 -12.74
C GLU A 86 -5.55 -25.68 -12.18
N TYR A 87 -5.06 -26.41 -11.18
CA TYR A 87 -3.75 -26.15 -10.59
C TYR A 87 -2.63 -26.72 -11.47
N LEU A 88 -1.61 -25.90 -11.68
CA LEU A 88 -0.44 -26.27 -12.46
C LEU A 88 0.75 -26.50 -11.54
N SER A 89 1.66 -27.39 -11.96
CA SER A 89 2.94 -27.55 -11.27
C SER A 89 3.74 -26.26 -11.32
N VAL A 90 4.20 -25.83 -10.15
CA VAL A 90 5.09 -24.67 -10.00
C VAL A 90 6.40 -24.94 -10.75
N LYS A 91 6.94 -23.92 -11.42
CA LYS A 91 8.19 -24.05 -12.20
C LYS A 91 9.33 -23.31 -11.51
N THR A 92 9.17 -22.00 -11.41
CA THR A 92 10.24 -21.09 -10.96
C THR A 92 9.80 -20.19 -9.81
N GLU A 93 8.50 -20.15 -9.56
CA GLU A 93 7.85 -19.36 -8.53
C GLU A 93 8.09 -19.99 -7.16
N SER A 94 8.27 -19.18 -6.12
CA SER A 94 8.47 -19.66 -4.75
C SER A 94 8.00 -18.60 -3.75
N TYR A 95 7.66 -19.04 -2.53
CA TYR A 95 7.11 -18.16 -1.50
C TYR A 95 8.10 -17.05 -1.08
N ASP A 96 9.40 -17.37 -0.97
CA ASP A 96 10.49 -16.44 -0.62
C ASP A 96 10.75 -15.36 -1.68
N LYS A 97 10.24 -15.55 -2.90
CA LYS A 97 10.39 -14.62 -4.03
C LYS A 97 9.06 -13.99 -4.46
N ALA A 98 8.00 -14.21 -3.68
CA ALA A 98 6.69 -13.69 -4.00
C ALA A 98 6.66 -12.16 -3.85
N ASP A 99 5.95 -11.51 -4.75
CA ASP A 99 5.73 -10.06 -4.74
C ASP A 99 4.65 -9.68 -3.73
N VAL A 100 3.70 -10.61 -3.52
CA VAL A 100 2.60 -10.49 -2.56
C VAL A 100 2.54 -11.79 -1.77
N ILE A 101 2.44 -11.69 -0.45
CA ILE A 101 2.23 -12.84 0.42
C ILE A 101 0.91 -12.72 1.17
N VAL A 102 0.22 -13.85 1.31
CA VAL A 102 -0.94 -13.99 2.19
C VAL A 102 -0.51 -14.85 3.36
N ALA A 103 -0.44 -14.26 4.56
CA ALA A 103 0.09 -14.92 5.74
C ALA A 103 -0.62 -14.46 7.02
N ASN A 104 -0.28 -15.10 8.14
CA ASN A 104 -0.76 -14.69 9.46
C ASN A 104 -0.39 -13.23 9.76
N PRO A 105 -1.20 -12.52 10.56
CA PRO A 105 -0.96 -11.12 10.90
C PRO A 105 0.40 -10.93 11.59
N PHE A 106 1.10 -9.87 11.23
CA PHE A 106 2.33 -9.48 11.93
C PHE A 106 1.98 -8.61 13.14
N LEU A 107 2.61 -8.82 14.29
CA LEU A 107 2.24 -8.18 15.57
C LEU A 107 2.10 -6.65 15.48
N LYS A 108 2.95 -5.99 14.69
CA LYS A 108 2.93 -4.53 14.51
C LYS A 108 1.73 -4.03 13.69
N TYR A 109 1.30 -4.81 12.68
CA TYR A 109 0.32 -4.36 11.68
C TYR A 109 -1.05 -5.04 11.85
N GLY A 110 -1.14 -6.12 12.61
CA GLY A 110 -2.38 -6.89 12.72
C GLY A 110 -2.85 -7.36 11.35
N ASP A 111 -4.11 -7.07 11.03
CA ASP A 111 -4.74 -7.38 9.75
C ASP A 111 -4.63 -6.26 8.71
N ASP A 112 -3.92 -5.18 9.03
CA ASP A 112 -3.74 -4.09 8.08
C ASP A 112 -2.79 -4.51 6.94
N PRO A 113 -3.20 -4.27 5.69
CA PRO A 113 -2.36 -4.49 4.52
C PRO A 113 -1.14 -3.56 4.56
N TYR A 114 0.03 -4.05 4.14
CA TYR A 114 1.23 -3.21 4.06
C TYR A 114 2.23 -3.71 3.03
N THR A 115 3.08 -2.80 2.57
CA THR A 115 4.27 -3.12 1.77
C THR A 115 5.51 -2.98 2.62
N LEU A 116 6.34 -4.03 2.63
CA LEU A 116 7.64 -3.93 3.28
C LEU A 116 8.61 -3.14 2.38
N GLN A 117 8.85 -1.88 2.70
CA GLN A 117 9.75 -0.99 1.98
C GLN A 117 10.79 -0.40 2.94
N TYR A 118 12.07 -0.71 2.71
CA TYR A 118 13.20 -0.11 3.44
C TYR A 118 13.95 0.95 2.63
N GLY A 119 13.70 0.99 1.32
CA GLY A 119 14.39 1.85 0.38
C GLY A 119 13.85 3.28 0.39
N GLY A 120 14.60 4.17 -0.24
CA GLY A 120 14.21 5.57 -0.44
C GLY A 120 13.13 5.75 -1.51
N CYS A 121 12.78 7.02 -1.77
CA CYS A 121 11.82 7.36 -2.83
C CYS A 121 12.33 6.84 -4.19
N GLY A 122 11.46 6.17 -4.94
CA GLY A 122 11.81 5.55 -6.22
C GLY A 122 12.41 4.14 -6.11
N GLU A 123 12.74 3.68 -4.90
CA GLU A 123 13.27 2.33 -4.69
C GLU A 123 12.15 1.33 -4.42
N LYS A 124 12.20 0.20 -5.13
CA LYS A 124 11.16 -0.85 -5.01
C LYS A 124 11.07 -1.41 -3.59
N GLY A 125 9.85 -1.66 -3.15
CA GLY A 125 9.57 -2.46 -1.97
C GLY A 125 10.01 -3.93 -2.13
N ARG A 126 9.92 -4.69 -1.04
CA ARG A 126 10.29 -6.11 -0.98
C ARG A 126 9.12 -7.01 -1.32
N TYR A 127 7.99 -6.85 -0.62
CA TYR A 127 6.76 -7.59 -0.85
C TYR A 127 5.56 -6.84 -0.25
N ILE A 128 4.37 -7.13 -0.75
CA ILE A 128 3.09 -6.74 -0.15
C ILE A 128 2.62 -7.86 0.77
N HIS A 129 2.07 -7.53 1.93
CA HIS A 129 1.54 -8.48 2.89
C HIS A 129 0.03 -8.28 3.07
N PHE A 130 -0.72 -9.36 2.86
CA PHE A 130 -2.13 -9.45 3.20
C PHE A 130 -2.37 -10.55 4.21
N THR A 131 -3.45 -10.41 4.99
CA THR A 131 -3.91 -11.47 5.90
C THR A 131 -5.16 -12.16 5.36
N PRO A 132 -5.46 -13.39 5.79
CA PRO A 132 -6.74 -14.02 5.51
C PRO A 132 -7.92 -13.15 5.95
N ASN A 133 -7.85 -12.51 7.12
CA ASN A 133 -8.94 -11.64 7.59
C ASN A 133 -9.15 -10.43 6.68
N PHE A 134 -8.07 -9.83 6.16
CA PHE A 134 -8.20 -8.76 5.15
C PHE A 134 -8.95 -9.23 3.90
N LEU A 135 -8.64 -10.44 3.43
CA LEU A 135 -9.25 -11.00 2.22
C LEU A 135 -10.67 -11.54 2.44
N LEU A 136 -11.00 -12.00 3.65
CA LEU A 136 -12.22 -12.76 3.94
C LEU A 136 -13.28 -11.96 4.71
N ASN A 137 -12.91 -10.90 5.41
CA ASN A 137 -13.80 -10.20 6.33
C ASN A 137 -14.30 -8.86 5.79
N ASP A 138 -15.60 -8.78 5.54
CA ASP A 138 -16.28 -7.57 5.09
C ASP A 138 -16.30 -6.44 6.14
N ASN A 139 -15.97 -6.69 7.42
CA ASN A 139 -15.90 -5.63 8.43
C ASN A 139 -14.88 -4.54 8.05
N LEU A 140 -13.83 -4.91 7.32
CA LEU A 140 -12.81 -3.99 6.82
C LEU A 140 -13.25 -3.21 5.58
N TYR A 141 -14.39 -3.56 4.98
CA TYR A 141 -15.00 -2.82 3.86
C TYR A 141 -15.27 -1.36 4.23
N ASN A 142 -15.71 -1.10 5.46
CA ASN A 142 -15.99 0.26 5.93
C ASN A 142 -14.73 1.13 6.06
N ILE A 143 -13.55 0.51 6.10
CA ILE A 143 -12.25 1.16 6.23
C ILE A 143 -11.58 1.28 4.87
N TYR A 144 -11.54 0.19 4.11
CA TYR A 144 -10.76 0.10 2.86
C TYR A 144 -11.60 0.18 1.58
N GLY A 145 -12.93 0.21 1.70
CA GLY A 145 -13.85 0.11 0.58
C GLY A 145 -13.96 -1.32 0.03
N SER A 146 -14.56 -1.46 -1.16
CA SER A 146 -14.78 -2.78 -1.79
C SER A 146 -13.48 -3.54 -2.00
N ARG A 147 -13.39 -4.68 -1.30
CA ARG A 147 -12.42 -5.77 -1.47
C ARG A 147 -10.95 -5.33 -1.57
N GLY A 148 -10.62 -4.18 -0.98
CA GLY A 148 -9.26 -3.65 -0.98
C GLY A 148 -8.73 -3.27 -2.36
N THR A 149 -9.58 -3.05 -3.37
CA THR A 149 -9.14 -2.74 -4.75
C THR A 149 -8.17 -1.55 -4.81
N LYS A 150 -8.51 -0.46 -4.12
CA LYS A 150 -7.66 0.73 -4.01
C LYS A 150 -6.42 0.47 -3.15
N VAL A 151 -6.56 -0.34 -2.11
CA VAL A 151 -5.45 -0.79 -1.25
C VAL A 151 -4.42 -1.56 -2.07
N PHE A 152 -4.84 -2.51 -2.92
CA PHE A 152 -3.91 -3.27 -3.74
C PHE A 152 -3.11 -2.34 -4.65
N VAL A 153 -3.75 -1.34 -5.27
CA VAL A 153 -3.06 -0.36 -6.11
C VAL A 153 -2.15 0.57 -5.31
N HIS A 154 -2.55 0.95 -4.10
CA HIS A 154 -1.73 1.72 -3.17
C HIS A 154 -0.46 0.95 -2.75
N GLU A 155 -0.62 -0.28 -2.26
CA GLU A 155 0.51 -1.15 -1.91
C GLU A 155 1.36 -1.50 -3.13
N TRP A 156 0.75 -1.65 -4.29
CA TRP A 156 1.48 -1.83 -5.54
C TRP A 156 2.37 -0.63 -5.88
N ALA A 157 1.90 0.59 -5.64
CA ALA A 157 2.69 1.80 -5.86
C ALA A 157 3.92 1.85 -4.93
N HIS A 158 3.75 1.52 -3.64
CA HIS A 158 4.88 1.30 -2.73
C HIS A 158 5.85 0.24 -3.28
N LEU A 159 5.33 -0.93 -3.65
CA LEU A 159 6.15 -2.06 -4.10
C LEU A 159 6.95 -1.73 -5.37
N ARG A 160 6.30 -1.15 -6.38
CA ARG A 160 6.90 -1.00 -7.72
C ARG A 160 7.57 0.32 -7.97
N TRP A 161 7.03 1.39 -7.40
CA TRP A 161 7.50 2.74 -7.67
C TRP A 161 8.22 3.35 -6.47
N GLY A 162 8.15 2.73 -5.29
CA GLY A 162 8.84 3.23 -4.11
C GLY A 162 8.33 4.59 -3.65
N VAL A 163 7.07 4.90 -3.96
CA VAL A 163 6.40 6.11 -3.46
C VAL A 163 6.01 5.91 -1.99
N PHE A 164 5.74 7.00 -1.28
CA PHE A 164 5.34 6.98 0.13
C PHE A 164 3.90 7.46 0.28
N ASP A 165 3.36 7.24 1.47
CA ASP A 165 2.10 7.81 1.89
C ASP A 165 2.13 9.33 1.80
N GLU A 166 1.04 9.93 1.34
CA GLU A 166 0.83 11.38 1.30
C GLU A 166 0.08 11.88 2.55
N TYR A 167 0.17 11.12 3.62
CA TYR A 167 -0.20 11.48 4.98
C TYR A 167 0.96 11.12 5.92
N ASN A 168 1.04 11.78 7.07
CA ASN A 168 2.09 11.52 8.04
C ASN A 168 1.48 11.37 9.44
N ASN A 169 1.65 10.21 10.06
CA ASN A 169 1.13 9.96 11.40
C ASN A 169 1.98 10.58 12.51
N ASP A 170 3.27 10.82 12.27
CA ASP A 170 4.21 11.42 13.23
C ASP A 170 4.16 12.96 13.17
N ALA A 171 3.97 13.51 11.97
CA ALA A 171 3.76 14.93 11.72
C ALA A 171 2.43 15.18 10.96
N PRO A 172 1.27 14.97 11.61
CA PRO A 172 -0.05 15.06 10.96
C PRO A 172 -0.49 16.48 10.64
N PHE A 173 0.21 17.49 11.14
CA PHE A 173 -0.14 18.90 10.95
C PHE A 173 1.09 19.76 10.70
N TYR A 174 0.91 20.82 9.92
CA TYR A 174 1.90 21.87 9.69
C TYR A 174 1.23 23.26 9.73
N VAL A 175 2.05 24.31 9.86
CA VAL A 175 1.56 25.69 9.78
C VAL A 175 1.65 26.14 8.32
N SER A 176 0.51 26.51 7.74
CA SER A 176 0.41 27.11 6.42
C SER A 176 0.19 28.61 6.54
N VAL A 177 0.79 29.40 5.64
CA VAL A 177 0.59 30.85 5.58
C VAL A 177 -0.05 31.19 4.25
N ASN A 178 -1.36 31.42 4.26
CA ASN A 178 -2.12 31.78 3.07
C ASN A 178 -2.56 33.25 3.19
N SER A 179 -2.18 34.08 2.20
CA SER A 179 -2.55 35.50 2.12
C SER A 179 -2.28 36.30 3.40
N GLY A 180 -1.19 35.97 4.12
CA GLY A 180 -0.76 36.66 5.34
C GLY A 180 -1.35 36.14 6.65
N ASN A 181 -2.26 35.16 6.61
CA ASN A 181 -2.81 34.53 7.80
C ASN A 181 -2.23 33.13 7.99
N ALA A 182 -1.68 32.86 9.18
CA ALA A 182 -1.20 31.55 9.55
C ALA A 182 -2.37 30.67 10.04
N SER A 183 -2.50 29.47 9.49
CA SER A 183 -3.45 28.45 9.92
C SER A 183 -2.76 27.09 10.07
N VAL A 184 -3.30 26.24 10.95
CA VAL A 184 -2.85 24.86 11.07
C VAL A 184 -3.59 24.03 10.03
N GLU A 185 -2.83 23.34 9.18
CA GLU A 185 -3.34 22.46 8.13
C GLU A 185 -2.95 21.01 8.41
N ALA A 186 -3.79 20.08 7.97
CA ALA A 186 -3.45 18.65 7.98
C ALA A 186 -2.47 18.30 6.86
N THR A 187 -1.55 17.39 7.13
CA THR A 187 -0.67 16.78 6.13
C THR A 187 -1.49 15.85 5.23
N ARG A 188 -1.73 16.26 3.99
CA ARG A 188 -2.63 15.60 3.03
C ARG A 188 -2.30 16.00 1.60
N CYS A 189 -2.64 15.16 0.62
CA CYS A 189 -2.32 15.48 -0.77
C CYS A 189 -2.96 16.78 -1.27
N SER A 190 -4.25 16.96 -1.01
CA SER A 190 -5.01 18.14 -1.46
C SER A 190 -5.61 18.87 -0.27
N ALA A 191 -5.40 20.19 -0.23
CA ALA A 191 -6.01 21.08 0.76
C ALA A 191 -7.54 21.13 0.65
N ASP A 192 -8.11 20.73 -0.50
CA ASP A 192 -9.55 20.71 -0.75
C ASP A 192 -10.26 19.55 -0.04
N VAL A 193 -9.51 18.55 0.45
CA VAL A 193 -10.11 17.45 1.23
C VAL A 193 -10.70 18.05 2.50
N THR A 194 -11.99 17.88 2.76
CA THR A 194 -12.61 18.44 3.98
C THR A 194 -12.68 17.39 5.09
N GLY A 195 -12.70 17.84 6.36
CA GLY A 195 -12.71 16.95 7.51
C GLY A 195 -12.75 17.68 8.84
N LYS A 196 -12.52 16.93 9.92
CA LYS A 196 -12.51 17.44 11.29
C LYS A 196 -11.21 17.09 11.99
N TYR A 197 -10.70 18.03 12.79
CA TYR A 197 -9.58 17.83 13.69
C TYR A 197 -10.10 17.28 15.01
N ILE A 198 -9.89 15.99 15.27
CA ILE A 198 -10.42 15.32 16.46
C ILE A 198 -9.32 14.66 17.29
N LEU A 199 -9.47 14.74 18.60
CA LEU A 199 -8.73 13.93 19.56
C LEU A 199 -9.64 12.79 20.02
N GLN A 200 -9.18 11.55 19.87
CA GLN A 200 -9.86 10.36 20.38
C GLN A 200 -9.17 9.87 21.65
N SER A 201 -9.95 9.63 22.71
CA SER A 201 -9.48 9.02 23.94
C SER A 201 -10.32 7.79 24.24
N CYS A 202 -9.65 6.65 24.42
CA CYS A 202 -10.31 5.37 24.68
C CYS A 202 -10.00 4.90 26.10
N THR A 203 -11.05 4.56 26.85
CA THR A 203 -10.95 3.92 28.17
C THR A 203 -11.63 2.55 28.09
N GLY A 204 -10.83 1.48 28.12
CA GLY A 204 -11.31 0.13 27.86
C GLY A 204 -11.85 0.00 26.43
N LYS A 205 -13.12 -0.42 26.30
CA LYS A 205 -13.83 -0.53 25.00
C LYS A 205 -14.58 0.73 24.58
N SER A 206 -14.62 1.77 25.43
CA SER A 206 -15.35 3.00 25.14
C SER A 206 -14.37 4.06 24.62
N CYS A 207 -14.71 4.70 23.51
CA CYS A 207 -13.93 5.80 22.93
C CYS A 207 -14.77 7.06 22.83
N MET A 208 -14.25 8.17 23.35
CA MET A 208 -14.85 9.49 23.20
C MET A 208 -14.02 10.31 22.21
N THR A 209 -14.71 11.15 21.43
CA THR A 209 -14.07 12.09 20.50
C THR A 209 -14.42 13.51 20.88
N ARG A 210 -13.47 14.42 20.72
CA ARG A 210 -13.66 15.87 20.88
C ARG A 210 -12.83 16.63 19.84
N GLU A 211 -13.15 17.88 19.62
CA GLU A 211 -12.33 18.75 18.76
C GLU A 211 -10.96 18.97 19.36
N CYS A 212 -9.96 19.08 18.48
CA CYS A 212 -8.59 19.38 18.87
C CYS A 212 -8.45 20.81 19.36
N LYS A 213 -7.64 21.00 20.39
CA LYS A 213 -7.27 22.31 20.92
C LYS A 213 -5.97 22.76 20.28
N TYR A 214 -5.94 24.05 19.97
CA TYR A 214 -4.71 24.71 19.54
C TYR A 214 -3.75 24.85 20.71
N ASP A 215 -2.50 24.44 20.49
CA ASP A 215 -1.42 24.57 21.45
C ASP A 215 -0.57 25.81 21.11
N GLN A 216 -0.59 26.78 22.03
CA GLN A 216 0.12 28.04 21.87
C GLN A 216 1.65 27.89 21.87
N GLN A 217 2.18 26.82 22.47
CA GLN A 217 3.63 26.58 22.55
C GLN A 217 4.15 26.00 21.24
N THR A 218 3.51 24.95 20.73
CA THR A 218 3.93 24.26 19.49
C THR A 218 3.43 24.96 18.23
N LYS A 219 2.46 25.87 18.36
CA LYS A 219 1.74 26.53 17.26
C LYS A 219 0.95 25.55 16.36
N LEU A 220 0.75 24.33 16.83
CA LEU A 220 0.00 23.26 16.17
C LEU A 220 -1.17 22.81 17.06
N TYR A 221 -1.88 21.76 16.67
CA TYR A 221 -2.85 21.09 17.54
C TYR A 221 -2.14 20.26 18.61
N GLU A 222 -2.85 20.05 19.72
CA GLU A 222 -2.39 19.21 20.83
C GLU A 222 -2.01 17.78 20.40
N ALA A 223 -1.08 17.18 21.15
CA ALA A 223 -0.59 15.84 20.88
C ALA A 223 -1.72 14.80 20.82
N GLY A 224 -1.63 13.88 19.84
CA GLY A 224 -2.64 12.85 19.59
C GLY A 224 -3.83 13.31 18.75
N CYS A 225 -3.92 14.60 18.41
CA CYS A 225 -4.91 15.10 17.46
C CYS A 225 -4.74 14.40 16.08
N LYS A 226 -5.87 14.13 15.41
CA LYS A 226 -5.90 13.54 14.07
C LYS A 226 -6.86 14.31 13.18
N PHE A 227 -6.51 14.44 11.90
CA PHE A 227 -7.46 14.88 10.88
C PHE A 227 -8.26 13.68 10.37
N ILE A 228 -9.59 13.75 10.49
CA ILE A 228 -10.49 12.73 9.97
C ILE A 228 -11.29 13.34 8.82
N PRO A 229 -11.06 12.89 7.57
CA PRO A 229 -11.78 13.43 6.43
C PRO A 229 -13.26 13.04 6.47
N ASN A 230 -14.09 13.90 5.88
CA ASN A 230 -15.49 13.62 5.66
C ASN A 230 -15.61 12.42 4.70
N LYS A 231 -16.39 11.40 5.09
CA LYS A 231 -16.59 10.19 4.26
C LYS A 231 -17.19 10.52 2.89
N THR A 232 -18.10 11.48 2.85
CA THR A 232 -18.76 11.92 1.63
C THR A 232 -18.16 13.25 1.20
N GLN A 233 -17.30 13.21 0.18
CA GLN A 233 -16.75 14.39 -0.47
C GLN A 233 -16.32 14.06 -1.90
N PHE A 234 -16.18 15.10 -2.72
CA PHE A 234 -15.81 14.98 -4.14
C PHE A 234 -14.45 15.59 -4.45
N SER A 235 -13.76 16.11 -3.44
CA SER A 235 -12.42 16.67 -3.60
C SER A 235 -11.47 15.58 -4.11
N PRO A 236 -10.80 15.79 -5.25
CA PRO A 236 -9.80 14.86 -5.76
C PRO A 236 -8.72 14.64 -4.71
N ALA A 237 -8.33 13.39 -4.54
CA ALA A 237 -7.24 13.00 -3.66
C ALA A 237 -6.48 11.82 -4.26
N SER A 238 -5.22 11.69 -3.87
CA SER A 238 -4.36 10.62 -4.35
C SER A 238 -4.72 9.27 -3.76
N ILE A 239 -4.42 8.24 -4.54
CA ILE A 239 -4.34 6.84 -4.07
C ILE A 239 -3.35 6.69 -2.91
N MET A 240 -2.32 7.54 -2.86
CA MET A 240 -1.32 7.53 -1.79
C MET A 240 -1.77 8.27 -0.51
N TYR A 241 -2.94 8.91 -0.52
CA TYR A 241 -3.46 9.62 0.65
C TYR A 241 -4.49 8.81 1.45
N MET A 242 -5.64 8.45 0.87
CA MET A 242 -6.66 7.72 1.65
C MET A 242 -7.62 6.91 0.78
N GLN A 243 -7.38 5.60 0.70
CA GLN A 243 -8.09 4.66 -0.17
C GLN A 243 -9.58 4.54 0.19
N SER A 244 -9.95 4.86 1.43
CA SER A 244 -11.33 4.83 1.94
C SER A 244 -12.26 5.86 1.27
N LEU A 245 -11.70 6.94 0.72
CA LEU A 245 -12.49 8.04 0.16
C LEU A 245 -12.99 7.67 -1.25
N PRO A 246 -14.29 7.84 -1.55
CA PRO A 246 -14.83 7.57 -2.87
C PRO A 246 -14.16 8.40 -3.97
N SER A 247 -13.80 9.66 -3.69
CA SER A 247 -13.17 10.60 -4.63
C SER A 247 -11.73 10.28 -5.01
N VAL A 248 -11.10 9.30 -4.35
CA VAL A 248 -9.74 8.86 -4.70
C VAL A 248 -9.79 7.98 -5.95
N VAL A 249 -9.37 8.55 -7.09
CA VAL A 249 -9.44 7.90 -8.41
C VAL A 249 -8.14 7.99 -9.22
N GLU A 250 -7.18 8.80 -8.78
CA GLU A 250 -5.92 9.04 -9.49
C GLU A 250 -4.75 9.22 -8.52
N PHE A 251 -3.54 9.25 -9.06
CA PHE A 251 -2.35 9.69 -8.33
C PHE A 251 -2.25 11.20 -8.43
N CYS A 252 -1.83 11.87 -7.35
CA CYS A 252 -1.55 13.30 -7.41
C CYS A 252 -0.44 13.59 -8.45
N ASP A 253 -0.59 14.73 -9.10
CA ASP A 253 0.33 15.29 -10.07
C ASP A 253 0.74 16.72 -9.69
N GLN A 254 1.55 17.36 -10.52
CA GLN A 254 2.08 18.69 -10.23
C GLN A 254 1.00 19.76 -9.97
N SER A 255 -0.21 19.59 -10.53
CA SER A 255 -1.31 20.53 -10.32
C SER A 255 -2.17 20.26 -9.09
N THR A 256 -2.08 19.06 -8.52
CA THR A 256 -2.95 18.58 -7.43
C THR A 256 -2.18 18.31 -6.15
N HIS A 257 -0.85 18.22 -6.23
CA HIS A 257 0.04 18.03 -5.09
C HIS A 257 0.19 19.31 -4.26
N ASN A 258 -0.05 19.21 -2.95
CA ASN A 258 0.20 20.29 -2.01
C ASN A 258 1.66 20.31 -1.54
N GLU A 259 2.49 21.13 -2.21
CA GLU A 259 3.92 21.27 -1.90
C GLU A 259 4.20 21.70 -0.45
N ASN A 260 3.28 22.46 0.18
CA ASN A 260 3.46 22.92 1.55
C ASN A 260 3.29 21.81 2.61
N ALA A 261 2.78 20.64 2.21
CA ALA A 261 2.53 19.50 3.09
C ALA A 261 3.65 18.43 3.01
N THR A 262 4.81 18.76 2.45
CA THR A 262 5.97 17.85 2.34
C THR A 262 6.99 18.01 3.47
#